data_AF-A0A6V7HK20-F1
#
_entry.id   AF-A0A6V7HK20-F1
#
_cell.length_a   1.000
_cell.length_b   1.000
_cell.length_c   1.000
_cell.angle_alpha   90.00
_cell.angle_beta   90.00
_cell.angle_gamma   90.00
#
_symmetry.space_group_name_H-M   'P 1'
#
loop_
_entity.id
_entity.type
_entity.pdbx_description
1 polymer ?
#
loop_
_entity_poly.entity_id
_entity_poly.type
_entity_poly.pdbx_seq_one_letter_code
_entity_poly.pdbx_strand_id
1 'polypeptide(L)' 'MIEKYSSRMEIERSGLFTRTSAVFVAECTFPPKWEGTWFQSGVRQPIVISRNELSSKGRCLHNEGDKFLLVD' A
#
# COMPACT_ATOMS: atom_id res chain seq x y z
N MET A 1 10.70 6.81 -11.13
CA MET A 1 11.22 6.47 -9.79
C MET A 1 10.27 7.05 -8.76
N ILE A 2 9.93 6.30 -7.70
CA ILE A 2 9.03 6.76 -6.64
C ILE A 2 9.81 6.72 -5.32
N GLU A 3 9.87 7.86 -4.60
CA GLU A 3 10.64 8.03 -3.36
C GLU A 3 9.73 8.50 -2.21
N LYS A 4 9.96 8.03 -0.98
CA LYS A 4 9.06 8.29 0.16
C LYS A 4 9.24 9.73 0.67
N TYR A 5 8.14 10.46 0.89
CA TYR A 5 8.10 11.89 1.20
C TYR A 5 8.75 12.27 2.56
N SER A 6 8.84 11.34 3.51
CA SER A 6 9.46 11.63 4.81
C SER A 6 9.92 10.35 5.51
N SER A 7 11.23 10.26 5.76
CA SER A 7 11.83 9.21 6.59
C SER A 7 11.80 9.63 8.05
N ARG A 8 10.73 9.28 8.77
CA ARG A 8 10.76 9.19 10.24
C ARG A 8 9.92 8.00 10.69
N MET A 9 10.58 7.00 11.27
CA MET A 9 10.02 5.75 11.76
C MET A 9 10.05 5.78 13.29
N GLU A 10 8.92 5.53 13.95
CA GLU A 10 8.85 5.14 15.36
C GLU A 10 8.05 3.83 15.49
N ILE A 11 8.80 2.78 15.84
CA ILE A 11 8.53 1.61 16.71
C ILE A 11 7.22 0.82 16.53
N GLU A 12 7.42 -0.47 16.24
CA GLU A 12 6.45 -1.59 16.25
C GLU A 12 5.74 -1.76 17.62
N ARG A 13 4.42 -1.96 17.61
CA ARG A 13 3.70 -2.63 18.70
C ARG A 13 2.72 -3.68 18.15
N SER A 14 3.17 -4.93 18.29
CA SER A 14 2.43 -6.17 18.53
C SER A 14 0.90 -6.12 18.54
N GLY A 15 0.28 -6.88 17.62
CA GLY A 15 -1.10 -7.35 17.71
C GLY A 15 -1.13 -8.84 17.36
N LEU A 16 -1.53 -9.66 18.32
CA LEU A 16 -1.63 -11.13 18.22
C LEU A 16 -2.38 -11.59 16.96
N PHE A 17 -1.72 -12.40 16.14
CA PHE A 17 -2.35 -13.11 15.03
C PHE A 17 -3.10 -14.32 15.61
N THR A 18 -4.39 -14.17 15.92
CA THR A 18 -5.24 -15.30 16.30
C THR A 18 -5.58 -16.13 15.06
N ARG A 19 -5.25 -17.42 15.15
CA ARG A 19 -5.48 -18.44 14.13
C ARG A 19 -6.97 -18.78 14.08
N THR A 20 -7.72 -18.08 13.21
CA THR A 20 -9.08 -18.48 12.83
C THR A 20 -9.16 -18.47 11.31
N SER A 21 -9.40 -19.65 10.71
CA SER A 21 -9.55 -19.84 9.28
C SER A 21 -10.81 -19.16 8.77
N ALA A 22 -10.75 -17.84 8.60
CA ALA A 22 -11.61 -17.14 7.66
C ALA A 22 -11.02 -17.38 6.27
N VAL A 23 -11.86 -17.79 5.32
CA VAL A 23 -11.50 -17.69 3.89
C VAL A 23 -11.41 -16.19 3.60
N PHE A 24 -10.22 -15.62 3.80
CA PHE A 24 -9.89 -14.32 3.28
C PHE A 24 -9.94 -14.47 1.76
N VAL A 25 -10.97 -13.91 1.12
CA VAL A 25 -10.72 -13.34 -0.20
C VAL A 25 -9.57 -12.38 0.08
N ALA A 26 -8.38 -12.70 -0.41
CA ALA A 26 -7.22 -11.85 -0.17
C ALA A 26 -7.54 -10.52 -0.83
N GLU A 27 -8.09 -9.59 -0.04
CA GLU A 27 -8.30 -8.20 -0.44
C GLU A 27 -6.98 -7.75 -1.05
N CYS A 28 -6.99 -7.25 -2.28
CA CYS A 28 -5.74 -6.82 -2.87
C CYS A 28 -5.19 -5.66 -2.05
N THR A 29 -4.08 -5.89 -1.36
CA THR A 29 -3.43 -4.89 -0.50
C THR A 29 -1.97 -4.70 -0.88
N PHE A 30 -1.52 -3.45 -0.83
CA PHE A 30 -0.11 -3.11 -0.98
C PHE A 30 0.70 -3.51 0.26
N PRO A 31 2.02 -3.73 0.11
CA PRO A 31 2.92 -3.96 1.23
C PRO A 31 2.87 -2.81 2.27
N PRO A 32 2.81 -3.08 3.58
CA PRO A 32 2.73 -2.03 4.61
C PRO A 32 3.87 -1.01 4.55
N LYS A 33 5.06 -1.44 4.13
CA LYS A 33 6.22 -0.55 3.92
C LYS A 33 5.98 0.54 2.87
N TRP A 34 5.08 0.28 1.92
CA TRP A 34 4.68 1.24 0.88
C TRP A 34 3.66 2.24 1.39
N GLU A 35 3.04 2.03 2.55
CA GLU A 35 2.06 3.00 3.06
C GLU A 35 2.72 4.35 3.38
N GLY A 36 2.00 5.42 3.04
CA GLY A 36 2.37 6.81 3.27
C GLY A 36 2.40 7.64 2.00
N THR A 37 3.05 8.79 2.11
CA THR A 37 3.15 9.78 1.04
C THR A 37 4.46 9.58 0.27
N TRP A 38 4.39 9.63 -1.05
CA TRP A 38 5.49 9.42 -1.97
C TRP A 38 5.57 10.53 -3.02
N PHE A 39 6.76 10.72 -3.58
CA PHE A 39 7.03 11.54 -4.74
C PHE A 39 7.28 10.65 -5.94
N GLN A 40 6.66 10.98 -7.07
CA GLN A 40 6.96 10.37 -8.36
C GLN A 40 7.60 11.40 -9.27
N SER A 41 8.75 11.06 -9.86
CA SER A 41 9.42 11.93 -10.83
C SER A 41 8.46 12.31 -11.96
N GLY A 42 8.26 13.61 -12.19
CA GLY A 42 7.36 14.14 -13.22
C GLY A 42 5.91 14.36 -12.78
N VAL A 43 5.52 13.97 -11.56
CA VAL A 43 4.22 14.27 -10.97
C VAL A 43 4.40 15.38 -9.94
N ARG A 44 3.65 16.48 -10.08
CA ARG A 44 3.75 17.64 -9.17
C ARG A 44 3.13 17.37 -7.79
N GLN A 45 2.11 16.52 -7.76
CA GLN A 45 1.38 16.20 -6.54
C GLN A 45 1.97 14.97 -5.85
N PRO A 46 2.00 14.96 -4.51
CA PRO A 46 2.35 13.76 -3.77
C PRO A 46 1.37 12.63 -4.07
N ILE A 47 1.87 11.41 -4.14
CA ILE A 47 1.07 10.20 -4.26
C ILE A 47 0.88 9.63 -2.87
N VAL A 48 -0.35 9.31 -2.51
CA VAL A 48 -0.66 8.63 -1.26
C VAL A 48 -0.91 7.17 -1.59
N ILE A 49 -0.15 6.29 -0.94
CA ILE A 49 -0.38 4.84 -0.97
C ILE A 49 -0.97 4.47 0.38
N SER A 50 -2.18 3.95 0.35
CA SER A 50 -2.93 3.42 1.49
C SER A 50 -3.25 1.96 1.23
N ARG A 51 -3.42 1.13 2.27
CA ARG A 51 -3.71 -0.32 2.22
C ARG A 51 -4.08 -0.92 0.85
N ASN A 52 -5.16 -0.47 0.21
CA ASN A 52 -5.61 -0.93 -1.11
C ASN A 52 -5.86 0.20 -2.14
N GLU A 53 -5.34 1.40 -1.92
CA GLU A 53 -5.60 2.57 -2.78
C GLU A 53 -4.32 3.37 -3.05
N LEU A 54 -4.14 3.75 -4.31
CA LEU A 54 -3.04 4.58 -4.77
C LEU A 54 -3.64 5.83 -5.41
N SER A 55 -3.44 7.00 -4.79
CA SER A 55 -4.21 8.22 -5.09
C SER A 55 -4.12 8.70 -6.54
N SER A 56 -3.13 8.27 -7.30
CA SER A 56 -2.95 8.63 -8.72
C SER A 56 -3.40 7.56 -9.71
N LYS A 57 -3.88 6.40 -9.23
CA LYS A 57 -4.24 5.23 -10.06
C LYS A 57 -5.51 4.48 -9.62
N GLY A 58 -6.01 4.73 -8.40
CA GLY A 58 -7.21 4.12 -7.86
C GLY A 58 -6.96 2.95 -6.92
N ARG A 59 -7.98 2.09 -6.76
CA ARG A 59 -8.01 0.96 -5.83
C ARG A 59 -7.41 -0.29 -6.44
N CYS A 60 -6.78 -1.13 -5.62
CA CYS A 60 -6.30 -2.42 -6.08
C CYS A 60 -7.45 -3.41 -6.25
N LEU A 61 -7.52 -3.97 -7.46
CA LEU A 61 -8.47 -5.00 -7.84
C LEU A 61 -7.89 -6.40 -7.65
N HIS A 62 -6.61 -6.59 -8.02
CA HIS A 62 -5.96 -7.90 -8.00
C HIS A 62 -4.44 -7.75 -7.94
N ASN A 63 -3.76 -8.73 -7.33
CA ASN A 63 -2.30 -8.77 -7.29
C ASN A 63 -1.76 -10.16 -7.67
N GLU A 64 -0.64 -10.15 -8.38
CA GLU A 64 0.12 -11.35 -8.73
C GLU A 64 1.59 -11.08 -8.38
N GLY A 65 2.05 -11.63 -7.26
CA GLY A 65 3.40 -11.40 -6.75
C GLY A 65 3.63 -9.92 -6.36
N ASP A 66 4.51 -9.24 -7.10
CA ASP A 66 4.88 -7.83 -6.93
C ASP A 66 4.12 -6.89 -7.91
N LYS A 67 3.15 -7.42 -8.66
CA LYS A 67 2.34 -6.67 -9.63
C LYS A 67 0.92 -6.49 -9.12
N PHE A 68 0.38 -5.30 -9.36
CA PHE A 68 -0.93 -4.87 -8.86
C PHE A 68 -1.76 -4.28 -10.00
N LEU A 69 -2.99 -4.76 -10.17
CA LEU A 69 -3.99 -4.22 -11.09
C LEU A 69 -4.83 -3.18 -10.36
N LEU A 70 -4.84 -1.95 -10.86
CA LEU A 70 -5.52 -0.81 -10.23
C LEU A 70 -6.69 -0.33 -11.11
N VAL A 71 -7.77 0.08 -10.45
CA VAL A 71 -8.96 0.66 -11.09
C VAL A 71 -9.34 1.94 -10.36
N ASP A 72 -9.59 3.01 -11.13
CA ASP A 72 -10.06 4.31 -10.63
C ASP A 72 -11.54 4.24 -10.21
#